data_AF-A0A9Q0Y203-F1
#
_entry.id   AF-A0A9Q0Y203-F1
#
_cell.length_a   1.000
_cell.length_b   1.000
_cell.length_c   1.000
_cell.angle_alpha   90.00
_cell.angle_beta   90.00
_cell.angle_gamma   90.00
#
_symmetry.space_group_name_H-M   'P 1'
#
loop_
_entity.id
_entity.type
_entity.pdbx_description
1 polymer ?
#
loop_
_entity_poly.entity_id
_entity_poly.type
_entity_poly.pdbx_seq_one_letter_code
_entity_poly.pdbx_strand_id
1 'polypeptide(L)'
;MFCPSWLTARDMEKSGTKSKSKRRIISLELKKEIISWYENGARLMDLSKQYDMPRTTIATIIKNKDMIKEADVAKGVSILTKSRPQSVEEMEKLLLIWINEKQVAGDSISESLICEKVLRLHADIIARSPGASDGAE
;
A
#
# COMPACT_ATOMS: atom_id res chain seq x y z
N MET A 1 10.29 11.22 -31.37
CA MET A 1 11.53 11.06 -30.59
C MET A 1 11.88 12.40 -29.98
N PHE A 2 11.55 12.62 -28.71
CA PHE A 2 11.96 13.82 -27.99
C PHE A 2 12.87 13.37 -26.84
N CYS A 3 14.19 13.34 -27.09
CA CYS A 3 15.18 13.37 -26.03
C CYS A 3 15.29 14.82 -25.56
N PRO A 4 14.94 15.16 -24.30
CA PRO A 4 15.15 16.49 -23.78
C PRO A 4 16.65 16.75 -23.64
N SER A 5 17.09 17.84 -24.26
CA SER A 5 18.46 18.38 -24.29
C SER A 5 18.97 18.77 -22.90
N TRP A 6 19.58 17.85 -22.16
CA TRP A 6 20.43 18.16 -20.99
C TRP A 6 21.54 17.12 -20.76
N LEU A 7 21.96 16.39 -21.80
CA LEU A 7 23.05 15.44 -21.72
C LEU A 7 24.42 16.14 -21.94
N THR A 8 24.91 16.83 -20.91
CA THR A 8 26.29 17.34 -20.89
C THR A 8 26.92 17.15 -19.51
N ALA A 9 27.85 16.18 -19.48
CA ALA A 9 29.10 16.07 -18.72
C ALA A 9 29.15 16.28 -17.18
N ARG A 10 29.78 15.28 -16.52
CA ARG A 10 30.67 15.35 -15.33
C ARG A 10 30.03 15.80 -13.99
N ASP A 11 30.33 15.27 -12.80
CA ASP A 11 31.52 14.59 -12.27
C ASP A 11 31.12 13.53 -11.21
N MET A 12 32.03 12.59 -11.00
CA MET A 12 32.02 11.61 -9.91
C MET A 12 32.62 12.25 -8.66
N GLU A 13 31.85 12.37 -7.58
CA GLU A 13 32.45 12.37 -6.24
C GLU A 13 31.53 11.71 -5.21
N LYS A 14 32.01 10.60 -4.66
CA LYS A 14 31.38 9.86 -3.56
C LYS A 14 31.85 10.49 -2.25
N SER A 15 30.94 11.02 -1.44
CA SER A 15 31.17 11.16 0.00
C SER A 15 30.00 10.54 0.77
N GLY A 16 30.28 9.38 1.38
CA GLY A 16 29.34 8.70 2.24
C GLY A 16 29.27 9.40 3.59
N THR A 17 28.21 10.15 3.82
CA THR A 17 27.79 10.52 5.18
C THR A 17 26.41 9.90 5.41
N LYS A 18 26.34 8.93 6.33
CA LYS A 18 25.05 8.35 6.78
C LYS A 18 24.34 9.40 7.63
N SER A 19 23.72 10.38 6.99
CA SER A 19 22.72 11.22 7.63
C SER A 19 21.49 10.37 7.90
N LYS A 20 20.95 10.46 9.13
CA LYS A 20 19.67 9.83 9.47
C LYS A 20 18.62 10.42 8.53
N SER A 21 18.23 9.68 7.50
CA SER A 21 17.33 10.16 6.46
C SER A 21 16.03 10.63 7.09
N LYS A 22 15.82 11.95 7.09
CA LYS A 22 14.53 12.57 7.41
C LYS A 22 13.47 11.88 6.55
N ARG A 23 12.41 11.35 7.17
CA ARG A 23 11.33 10.67 6.46
C ARG A 23 10.70 11.68 5.49
N ARG A 24 10.99 11.56 4.19
CA ARG A 24 10.29 12.35 3.15
C ARG A 24 8.86 11.83 3.10
N ILE A 25 7.89 12.73 3.26
CA ILE A 25 6.48 12.41 3.01
C ILE A 25 6.34 12.33 1.49
N ILE A 26 6.15 11.12 0.98
CA ILE A 26 5.99 10.87 -0.46
C ILE A 26 4.49 10.75 -0.72
N SER A 27 3.94 11.68 -1.49
CA SER A 27 2.52 11.68 -1.86
C SER A 27 2.18 10.49 -2.76
N LEU A 28 0.90 10.12 -2.78
CA LEU A 28 0.43 8.98 -3.57
C LEU A 28 0.60 9.22 -5.07
N GLU A 29 0.41 10.47 -5.52
CA GLU A 29 0.58 10.92 -6.90
C GLU A 29 2.00 10.68 -7.39
N LEU A 30 3.00 11.06 -6.58
CA LEU A 30 4.41 10.89 -6.94
C LEU A 30 4.78 9.40 -7.06
N LYS A 31 4.21 8.53 -6.21
CA LYS A 31 4.41 7.08 -6.33
C LYS A 31 3.81 6.53 -7.62
N LYS A 32 2.60 6.98 -8.00
CA LYS A 32 1.96 6.59 -9.28
C LYS A 32 2.77 7.05 -10.48
N GLU A 33 3.35 8.25 -10.43
CA GLU A 33 4.22 8.77 -11.48
C GLU A 33 5.49 7.92 -11.66
N ILE A 34 6.16 7.56 -10.56
CA ILE A 34 7.36 6.70 -10.58
C ILE A 34 7.04 5.32 -11.19
N ILE A 35 5.87 4.75 -10.86
CA ILE A 35 5.42 3.49 -11.43
C ILE A 35 5.20 3.62 -12.94
N SER A 36 4.57 4.70 -13.40
CA SER A 36 4.34 4.97 -14.82
C SER A 36 5.66 5.04 -15.60
N TRP A 37 6.65 5.78 -15.08
CA TRP A 37 7.97 5.85 -15.70
C TRP A 37 8.69 4.49 -15.72
N TYR A 38 8.56 3.71 -14.66
CA TYR A 38 9.15 2.36 -14.62
C TYR A 38 8.51 1.40 -15.63
N GLU A 39 7.18 1.43 -15.79
CA GLU A 39 6.46 0.63 -16.79
C GLU A 39 6.80 1.05 -18.23
N ASN A 40 7.12 2.33 -18.44
CA ASN A 40 7.65 2.85 -19.70
C ASN A 40 9.14 2.50 -19.94
N GLY A 41 9.76 1.69 -19.08
CA GLY A 41 11.10 1.15 -19.25
C GLY A 41 12.22 1.98 -18.60
N ALA A 42 11.91 2.95 -17.74
CA ALA A 42 12.94 3.68 -17.00
C ALA A 42 13.68 2.77 -16.01
N ARG A 43 15.00 2.98 -15.86
CA ARG A 43 15.82 2.20 -14.91
C ARG A 43 15.68 2.77 -13.50
N LEU A 44 15.75 1.90 -12.48
CA LEU A 44 15.74 2.31 -11.06
C LEU A 44 16.81 3.36 -10.75
N MET A 45 17.94 3.26 -11.43
CA MET A 45 19.05 4.20 -11.37
C MET A 45 18.65 5.63 -11.73
N ASP A 46 17.91 5.76 -12.82
CA ASP A 46 17.55 7.03 -13.41
C ASP A 46 16.45 7.67 -12.57
N LEU A 47 15.47 6.88 -12.12
CA LEU A 47 14.42 7.30 -11.19
C LEU A 47 14.98 7.75 -9.83
N SER A 48 15.96 7.02 -9.30
CA SER A 48 16.62 7.37 -8.03
C SER A 48 17.31 8.73 -8.11
N LYS A 49 17.97 9.03 -9.23
CA LYS A 49 18.61 10.32 -9.48
C LYS A 49 17.58 11.42 -9.74
N GLN A 50 16.59 11.16 -10.59
CA GLN A 50 15.59 12.14 -11.00
C GLN A 50 14.75 12.65 -9.83
N TYR A 51 14.35 11.76 -8.92
CA TYR A 51 13.53 12.10 -7.76
C TYR A 51 14.34 12.28 -6.47
N ASP A 52 15.69 12.26 -6.55
CA ASP A 52 16.60 12.34 -5.41
C ASP A 52 16.19 11.42 -4.24
N MET A 53 15.93 10.17 -4.58
CA MET A 53 15.46 9.15 -3.64
C MET A 53 16.40 7.96 -3.58
N PRO A 54 16.57 7.34 -2.39
CA PRO A 54 17.31 6.10 -2.27
C PRO A 54 16.74 5.04 -3.20
N ARG A 55 17.63 4.27 -3.84
CA ARG A 55 17.22 3.16 -4.71
C ARG A 55 16.31 2.17 -4.01
N THR A 56 16.52 1.96 -2.71
CA THR A 56 15.68 1.10 -1.87
C THR A 56 14.25 1.62 -1.79
N THR A 57 14.05 2.94 -1.71
CA THR A 57 12.74 3.58 -1.72
C THR A 57 12.05 3.38 -3.07
N ILE A 58 12.75 3.63 -4.19
CA ILE A 58 12.21 3.42 -5.54
C ILE A 58 11.84 1.95 -5.76
N ALA A 59 12.71 1.01 -5.35
CA ALA A 59 12.44 -0.42 -5.44
C ALA A 59 11.20 -0.84 -4.62
N THR A 60 11.00 -0.24 -3.45
CA THR A 60 9.82 -0.53 -2.61
C THR A 60 8.54 0.02 -3.23
N ILE A 61 8.60 1.21 -3.86
CA ILE A 61 7.47 1.78 -4.62
C ILE A 61 7.10 0.85 -5.78
N ILE A 62 8.08 0.34 -6.53
CA ILE A 62 7.85 -0.60 -7.63
C ILE A 62 7.29 -1.93 -7.11
N LYS A 63 7.81 -2.46 -6.00
CA LYS A 63 7.33 -3.71 -5.40
C LYS A 63 5.86 -3.63 -4.99
N ASN A 64 5.42 -2.48 -4.50
CA ASN A 64 4.05 -2.25 -4.04
C ASN A 64 3.19 -1.57 -5.12
N LYS A 65 3.57 -1.67 -6.41
CA LYS A 65 2.92 -0.93 -7.51
C LYS A 65 1.42 -1.22 -7.63
N ASP A 66 0.99 -2.46 -7.40
CA ASP A 66 -0.41 -2.87 -7.56
C ASP A 66 -1.27 -2.20 -6.47
N MET A 67 -0.80 -2.26 -5.21
CA MET A 67 -1.45 -1.56 -4.09
C MET A 67 -1.48 -0.03 -4.28
N ILE A 68 -0.44 0.56 -4.87
CA ILE A 68 -0.36 2.00 -5.13
C ILE A 68 -1.32 2.41 -6.25
N LYS A 69 -1.54 1.56 -7.25
CA LYS A 69 -2.52 1.78 -8.33
C LYS A 69 -3.95 1.67 -7.82
N GLU A 70 -4.23 0.68 -6.97
CA GLU A 70 -5.54 0.47 -6.34
C GLU A 70 -5.91 1.55 -5.31
N ALA A 71 -4.90 2.19 -4.70
CA ALA A 71 -5.14 3.30 -3.77
C ALA A 71 -5.75 4.51 -4.51
N ASP A 72 -6.96 4.89 -4.13
CA ASP A 72 -7.67 6.05 -4.66
C ASP A 72 -7.51 7.28 -3.75
N VAL A 73 -7.16 8.42 -4.35
CA VAL A 73 -7.01 9.71 -3.66
C VAL A 73 -8.37 10.17 -3.10
N ALA A 74 -9.47 9.83 -3.77
CA ALA A 74 -10.82 10.23 -3.36
C ALA A 74 -11.31 9.52 -2.09
N LYS A 75 -10.68 8.41 -1.66
CA LYS A 75 -11.02 7.69 -0.42
C LYS A 75 -10.23 8.15 0.81
N GLY A 76 -9.41 9.19 0.72
CA GLY A 76 -8.72 9.76 1.89
C GLY A 76 -7.60 8.88 2.48
N VAL A 77 -7.13 7.86 1.76
CA VAL A 77 -6.05 6.98 2.21
C VAL A 77 -4.69 7.64 1.95
N SER A 78 -4.35 8.63 2.77
CA SER A 78 -3.08 9.36 2.72
C SER A 78 -1.88 8.52 3.21
N ILE A 79 -2.14 7.44 3.97
CA ILE A 79 -1.09 6.69 4.67
C ILE A 79 -1.11 5.21 4.23
N LEU A 80 -0.40 4.93 3.13
CA LEU A 80 -0.14 3.58 2.59
C LEU A 80 0.95 2.81 3.38
N THR A 81 1.08 3.00 4.69
CA THR A 81 2.12 2.29 5.49
C THR A 81 1.62 1.02 6.14
N LYS A 82 0.32 0.74 6.10
CA LYS A 82 -0.25 -0.53 6.57
C LYS A 82 -1.39 -0.93 5.64
N SER A 83 -1.11 -1.81 4.68
CA SER A 83 -2.19 -2.57 4.05
C SER A 83 -2.96 -3.24 5.19
N ARG A 84 -4.25 -2.98 5.31
CA ARG A 84 -5.08 -3.81 6.17
C ARG A 84 -5.06 -5.23 5.59
N PRO A 85 -4.91 -6.29 6.40
CA PRO A 85 -4.99 -7.66 5.90
C PRO A 85 -6.30 -7.84 5.14
N GLN A 86 -6.27 -8.52 3.99
CA GLN A 86 -7.48 -8.75 3.19
C GLN A 86 -8.57 -9.45 4.01
N SER A 87 -8.18 -10.32 4.94
CA SER A 87 -9.11 -10.96 5.89
C SER A 87 -9.85 -9.96 6.77
N VAL A 88 -9.19 -8.90 7.23
CA VAL A 88 -9.82 -7.83 8.02
C VAL A 88 -10.75 -7.00 7.15
N GLU A 89 -10.37 -6.71 5.91
CA GLU A 89 -11.23 -5.96 4.99
C GLU A 89 -12.50 -6.75 4.62
N GLU A 90 -12.39 -8.05 4.36
CA GLU A 90 -13.54 -8.93 4.12
C GLU A 90 -14.45 -9.02 5.34
N MET A 91 -13.86 -9.14 6.54
CA MET A 91 -14.58 -9.15 7.81
C MET A 91 -15.38 -7.85 8.01
N GLU A 92 -14.76 -6.69 7.78
CA GLU A 92 -15.41 -5.38 7.92
C GLU A 92 -16.58 -5.21 6.94
N LYS A 93 -16.44 -5.69 5.69
CA LYS A 93 -17.52 -5.66 4.69
C LYS A 93 -18.71 -6.51 5.14
N LEU A 94 -18.47 -7.74 5.61
CA LEU A 94 -19.53 -8.62 6.09
C LEU A 94 -20.22 -8.07 7.34
N LEU A 95 -19.45 -7.47 8.25
CA LEU A 95 -19.99 -6.84 9.45
C LEU A 95 -20.90 -5.66 9.11
N LEU A 96 -20.51 -4.83 8.14
CA LEU A 96 -21.30 -3.67 7.71
C LEU A 96 -22.65 -4.09 7.12
N ILE A 97 -22.66 -5.12 6.27
CA ILE A 97 -23.91 -5.68 5.70
C ILE A 97 -24.85 -6.12 6.82
N TRP A 98 -24.32 -6.88 7.78
CA TRP A 98 -25.11 -7.38 8.90
C TRP A 98 -25.64 -6.26 9.80
N ILE A 99 -24.85 -5.22 10.08
CA ILE A 99 -25.30 -4.05 10.86
C ILE A 99 -26.45 -3.37 10.12
N ASN A 100 -26.33 -3.17 8.81
CA ASN A 100 -27.37 -2.54 8.00
C ASN A 100 -28.67 -3.37 8.00
N GLU A 101 -28.58 -4.68 7.84
CA GLU A 101 -29.73 -5.60 7.94
C GLU A 101 -30.42 -5.49 9.30
N LYS A 102 -29.64 -5.43 10.38
CA LYS A 102 -30.15 -5.28 11.74
C LYS A 102 -30.82 -3.93 11.99
N GLN A 103 -30.25 -2.85 11.46
CA GLN A 103 -30.87 -1.53 11.55
C GLN A 103 -32.17 -1.44 10.76
N VAL A 104 -32.23 -2.04 9.56
CA VAL A 104 -33.46 -2.10 8.74
C VAL A 104 -34.55 -2.93 9.44
N ALA A 105 -34.17 -3.99 10.16
CA ALA A 105 -35.09 -4.78 10.97
C ALA A 105 -35.59 -4.04 12.24
N GLY A 106 -34.98 -2.88 12.58
CA GLY A 106 -35.31 -2.12 13.78
C GLY A 106 -34.69 -2.68 15.07
N ASP A 107 -33.71 -3.58 14.96
CA ASP A 107 -33.03 -4.16 16.12
C ASP A 107 -32.06 -3.15 16.75
N SER A 108 -32.00 -3.12 18.09
CA SER A 108 -30.98 -2.36 18.81
C SER A 108 -29.65 -3.13 18.80
N ILE A 109 -28.64 -2.53 18.17
CA ILE A 109 -27.30 -3.12 18.07
C ILE A 109 -26.43 -2.55 19.20
N SER A 110 -25.99 -3.41 20.11
CA SER A 110 -25.02 -3.06 21.15
C SER A 110 -23.58 -3.35 20.69
N GLU A 111 -22.61 -2.65 21.28
CA GLU A 111 -21.19 -2.90 21.04
C GLU A 111 -20.80 -4.36 21.30
N SER A 112 -21.32 -4.96 22.38
CA SER A 112 -21.08 -6.37 22.71
C SER A 112 -21.52 -7.33 21.60
N LEU A 113 -22.67 -7.06 20.98
CA LEU A 113 -23.21 -7.86 19.89
C LEU A 113 -22.37 -7.72 18.62
N ILE A 114 -21.86 -6.51 18.35
CA ILE A 114 -20.93 -6.25 17.24
C ILE A 114 -19.64 -7.03 17.47
N CYS A 115 -19.04 -6.95 18.67
CA CYS A 115 -17.83 -7.69 19.01
C CYS A 115 -18.02 -9.21 18.88
N GLU A 116 -19.15 -9.75 19.32
CA GLU A 116 -19.46 -11.18 19.13
C GLU A 116 -19.56 -11.56 17.65
N LYS A 117 -20.21 -10.71 16.84
CA LYS A 117 -20.33 -10.93 15.39
C LYS A 117 -18.98 -10.85 14.70
N VAL A 118 -18.14 -9.89 15.08
CA VAL A 118 -16.75 -9.73 14.62
C VAL A 118 -15.96 -11.01 14.83
N LEU A 119 -16.00 -11.57 16.04
CA LEU A 119 -15.26 -12.78 16.37
C LEU A 119 -15.71 -13.98 15.53
N ARG A 120 -17.02 -14.13 15.31
CA ARG A 120 -17.57 -15.19 14.44
C ARG A 120 -17.13 -15.03 12.99
N LEU A 121 -17.28 -13.83 12.42
CA LEU A 121 -16.89 -13.55 11.04
C LEU A 121 -15.40 -13.77 10.82
N HIS A 122 -14.56 -13.37 11.77
CA HIS A 122 -13.12 -13.58 11.68
C HIS A 122 -12.75 -15.07 11.72
N ALA A 123 -13.39 -15.86 12.59
CA ALA A 123 -13.19 -17.31 12.63
C ALA A 123 -13.62 -17.99 11.33
N ASP A 124 -14.76 -17.59 10.76
CA ASP A 124 -15.27 -18.12 9.49
C ASP A 124 -14.31 -17.81 8.32
N ILE A 125 -13.77 -16.60 8.26
CA ILE A 125 -12.80 -16.18 7.23
C ILE A 125 -11.50 -16.98 7.34
N ILE A 126 -11.01 -17.22 8.55
CA ILE A 126 -9.82 -18.08 8.78
C ILE A 126 -10.11 -19.51 8.31
N ALA A 127 -11.24 -20.09 8.72
CA ALA A 127 -11.61 -21.45 8.35
C ALA A 127 -11.77 -21.64 6.83
N ARG A 128 -12.25 -20.59 6.14
CA ARG A 128 -12.46 -20.58 4.69
C ARG A 128 -11.18 -20.36 3.88
N SER A 129 -10.07 -19.99 4.52
CA SER A 129 -8.74 -19.87 3.93
C SER A 129 -7.79 -21.01 4.38
N PRO A 130 -8.06 -22.29 4.04
CA PRO A 130 -7.12 -23.38 4.30
C PRO A 130 -6.00 -23.34 3.25
N GLY A 131 -5.03 -22.44 3.46
CA GLY A 131 -3.93 -22.21 2.50
C GLY A 131 -2.59 -21.85 3.14
N ALA A 132 -2.40 -22.10 4.44
CA ALA A 132 -1.10 -22.01 5.11
C ALA A 132 -1.10 -22.86 6.40
N SER A 133 -1.27 -24.17 6.27
CA SER A 133 -0.76 -25.12 7.26
C SER A 133 0.23 -26.00 6.53
N ASP A 134 1.52 -25.79 6.81
CA ASP A 134 2.46 -26.80 7.33
C ASP A 134 3.90 -26.48 6.92
N GLY A 135 4.77 -26.56 7.93
CA GLY A 135 6.21 -26.30 7.81
C GLY A 135 6.84 -26.11 9.19
N ALA A 136 6.41 -26.90 10.17
CA ALA A 136 7.18 -27.17 11.36
C ALA A 136 7.97 -28.46 11.10
N GLU A 137 9.27 -28.32 10.85
CA GLU A 137 10.28 -29.26 11.37
C GLU A 137 11.61 -28.51 11.52
#